data_AF-A0A804HWY9-F1
#
_entry.id   AF-A0A804HWY9-F1
#
_cell.length_a   1.000
_cell.length_b   1.000
_cell.length_c   1.000
_cell.angle_alpha   90.00
_cell.angle_beta   90.00
_cell.angle_gamma   90.00
#
_symmetry.space_group_name_H-M   'P 1'
#
loop_
_entity.id
_entity.type
_entity.pdbx_description
1 polymer ?
#
loop_
_entity_poly.entity_id
_entity_poly.type
_entity_poly.pdbx_seq_one_letter_code
_entity_poly.pdbx_strand_id
1 'polypeptide(L)'
;MQPASLLHILLLISHLASAVPVDLHSHGCFWTESCQSKWVGGCSAGLVVVDRSDNCNGLCGESKFPPCLPFHTHFHCCKPEVFKWVAGPWMKCSSPCDGGVRYRDVGCYGSTDDPSIKHYPVDDSRCSDQEMPLRQEPCNLQSCGDLSISESSDKPSGMSGWLVALLVILGLVAVGGVGFAGYICYKRRTSAPSGFVYIMLEGYS
;
A
#
# COMPACT_ATOMS: atom_id res chain seq x y z
N MET A 1 49.47 54.72 18.26
CA MET A 1 49.29 53.97 16.99
C MET A 1 50.16 52.71 17.06
N GLN A 2 49.60 51.59 17.52
CA GLN A 2 50.31 50.31 17.61
C GLN A 2 49.63 49.30 16.65
N PRO A 3 50.31 48.86 15.58
CA PRO A 3 49.75 47.92 14.60
C PRO A 3 49.65 46.48 15.15
N ALA A 4 50.19 46.21 16.36
CA ALA A 4 50.22 44.89 16.97
C ALA A 4 48.86 44.38 17.50
N SER A 5 47.88 45.27 17.72
CA SER A 5 46.59 44.88 18.31
C SER A 5 45.64 44.21 17.30
N LEU A 6 45.73 44.56 16.01
CA LEU A 6 44.85 43.99 14.98
C LEU A 6 45.26 42.56 14.61
N LEU A 7 46.56 42.26 14.63
CA LEU A 7 47.08 40.92 14.32
C LEU A 7 46.68 39.89 15.39
N HIS A 8 46.66 40.29 16.68
CA HIS A 8 46.18 39.44 17.76
C HIS A 8 44.67 39.20 17.73
N ILE A 9 43.88 40.20 17.32
CA ILE A 9 42.43 40.03 17.15
C ILE A 9 42.12 39.08 15.99
N LEU A 10 42.85 39.18 14.88
CA LEU A 10 42.71 38.25 13.73
C LEU A 10 43.14 36.81 14.09
N LEU A 11 44.20 36.64 14.87
CA LEU A 11 44.65 35.32 15.35
C LEU A 11 43.64 34.68 16.33
N LEU A 12 43.00 35.48 17.19
CA LEU A 12 41.93 35.00 18.09
C LEU A 12 40.68 34.53 17.32
N ILE A 13 40.32 35.20 16.22
CA ILE A 13 39.18 34.79 15.38
C ILE A 13 39.49 33.48 14.65
N SER A 14 40.76 33.23 14.29
CA SER A 14 41.18 31.95 13.67
C SER A 14 41.19 30.75 14.62
N HIS A 15 41.13 30.96 15.94
CA HIS A 15 41.09 29.88 16.94
C HIS A 15 39.69 29.55 17.46
N LEU A 16 38.68 30.37 17.14
CA LEU A 16 37.26 30.11 17.44
C LEU A 16 36.50 29.49 16.25
N ALA A 17 37.15 29.34 15.10
CA ALA A 17 36.68 28.45 14.05
C ALA A 17 37.03 26.99 14.40
N SER A 18 36.56 26.52 15.57
CA SER A 18 36.41 25.09 15.79
C SER A 18 35.51 24.58 14.67
N ALA A 19 36.13 23.83 13.76
CA ALA A 19 35.54 23.20 12.59
C ALA A 19 34.14 22.66 12.90
N VAL A 20 33.11 23.44 12.55
CA VAL A 20 31.84 22.85 12.17
C VAL A 20 32.11 22.30 10.78
N PRO A 21 32.01 20.98 10.55
CA PRO A 21 32.05 20.47 9.19
C PRO A 21 30.79 20.98 8.49
N VAL A 22 30.94 22.10 7.78
CA VAL A 22 30.01 22.52 6.73
C VAL A 22 30.28 21.56 5.57
N ASP A 23 29.21 20.94 5.07
CA ASP A 23 29.19 19.87 4.06
C ASP A 23 29.48 18.46 4.58
N LEU A 24 28.56 17.91 5.38
CA LEU A 24 28.24 16.50 5.24
C LEU A 24 26.91 16.39 4.49
N HIS A 25 26.99 16.06 3.20
CA HIS A 25 25.90 15.37 2.53
C HIS A 25 25.57 14.16 3.42
N SER A 26 24.45 14.19 4.15
CA SER A 26 24.08 13.11 5.08
C SER A 26 23.50 11.92 4.30
N HIS A 27 24.31 11.37 3.41
CA HIS A 27 24.19 10.02 2.90
C HIS A 27 25.26 9.19 3.62
N GLY A 28 25.20 9.15 4.96
CA GLY A 28 26.29 8.60 5.77
C GLY A 28 25.76 7.77 6.93
N CYS A 29 26.09 6.48 6.92
CA CYS A 29 25.91 5.62 8.08
C CYS A 29 26.99 5.97 9.10
N PHE A 30 26.60 6.31 10.33
CA PHE A 30 27.56 6.63 11.39
C PHE A 30 27.69 5.44 12.34
N TRP A 31 28.93 5.04 12.63
CA TRP A 31 29.25 4.00 13.60
C TRP A 31 29.86 4.67 14.82
N THR A 32 29.25 4.51 15.99
CA THR A 32 29.83 5.00 17.24
C THR A 32 30.71 3.93 17.86
N GLU A 33 31.89 4.30 18.40
CA GLU A 33 32.76 3.38 19.16
C GLU A 33 32.10 2.85 20.45
N SER A 34 31.03 3.52 20.91
CA SER A 34 30.23 3.14 22.08
C SER A 34 28.75 3.20 21.75
N CYS A 35 27.98 2.17 22.13
CA CYS A 35 26.53 2.09 21.94
C CYS A 35 25.81 3.22 22.68
N GLN A 36 25.53 4.34 22.01
CA GLN A 36 24.65 5.37 22.54
C GLN A 36 23.22 5.05 22.08
N SER A 37 22.32 4.84 23.03
CA SER A 37 20.89 4.56 22.78
C SER A 37 20.10 5.74 22.21
N LYS A 38 20.78 6.84 21.89
CA LYS A 38 20.17 8.10 21.48
C LYS A 38 20.73 8.48 20.12
N TRP A 39 19.90 8.34 19.09
CA TRP A 39 20.18 8.95 17.80
C TRP A 39 20.17 10.48 17.97
N VAL A 40 21.28 11.12 17.61
CA VAL A 40 21.43 12.58 17.66
C VAL A 40 21.67 13.03 16.22
N GLY A 41 20.60 13.36 15.50
CA GLY A 41 20.66 13.73 14.10
C GLY A 41 19.32 14.19 13.54
N GLY A 42 19.29 14.46 12.23
CA GLY A 42 18.12 14.76 11.42
C GLY A 42 18.36 14.20 10.02
N CYS A 43 17.33 13.89 9.25
CA CYS A 43 17.51 13.69 7.81
C CYS A 43 17.58 15.04 7.08
N SER A 44 18.32 15.11 5.98
CA SER A 44 18.36 16.30 5.12
C SER A 44 16.99 16.54 4.46
N ALA A 45 16.77 17.74 3.89
CA ALA A 45 15.51 18.10 3.24
C ALA A 45 15.07 17.04 2.20
N GLY A 46 13.81 16.61 2.26
CA GLY A 46 13.22 15.60 1.36
C GLY A 46 13.42 14.14 1.80
N LEU A 47 14.00 13.91 2.98
CA LEU A 47 14.17 12.59 3.56
C LEU A 47 13.48 12.50 4.93
N VAL A 48 12.90 11.34 5.23
CA VAL A 48 12.26 11.04 6.52
C VAL A 48 12.95 9.88 7.23
N VAL A 49 12.95 9.94 8.56
CA VAL A 49 13.50 8.89 9.43
C VAL A 49 12.54 7.70 9.49
N VAL A 50 13.04 6.51 9.19
CA VAL A 50 12.31 5.24 9.32
C VAL A 50 12.97 4.34 10.36
N ASP A 51 12.16 3.74 11.25
CA ASP A 51 12.59 3.08 12.51
C ASP A 51 12.95 1.59 12.39
N ARG A 52 13.11 1.07 11.16
CA ARG A 52 13.15 -0.39 10.96
C ARG A 52 14.18 -0.83 9.95
N SER A 53 15.46 -0.67 10.28
CA SER A 53 16.44 -1.49 9.60
C SER A 53 17.59 -1.91 10.50
N ASP A 54 17.83 -3.22 10.51
CA ASP A 54 18.97 -3.83 11.18
C ASP A 54 20.26 -3.67 10.34
N ASN A 55 20.16 -3.23 9.09
CA ASN A 55 21.28 -3.06 8.14
C ASN A 55 21.08 -1.97 7.06
N CYS A 56 20.09 -1.09 7.21
CA CYS A 56 19.64 -0.12 6.19
C CYS A 56 19.63 -0.67 4.74
N ASN A 57 19.07 -1.86 4.51
CA ASN A 57 19.01 -2.51 3.18
C ASN A 57 20.37 -2.63 2.45
N GLY A 58 21.48 -2.70 3.19
CA GLY A 58 22.82 -2.77 2.59
C GLY A 58 23.30 -1.44 1.98
N LEU A 59 22.59 -0.33 2.20
CA LEU A 59 23.05 1.02 1.88
C LEU A 59 24.23 1.44 2.77
N CYS A 60 24.38 0.77 3.91
CA CYS A 60 25.51 0.89 4.82
C CYS A 60 26.48 -0.29 4.60
N GLY A 61 27.79 0.01 4.46
CA GLY A 61 28.83 -1.03 4.46
C GLY A 61 28.91 -1.76 5.80
N GLU A 62 29.56 -2.94 5.83
CA GLU A 62 29.72 -3.73 7.07
C GLU A 62 30.29 -2.91 8.22
N SER A 63 29.73 -3.10 9.42
CA SER A 63 30.21 -2.45 10.64
C SER A 63 31.59 -3.00 11.01
N LYS A 64 32.56 -2.12 11.31
CA LYS A 64 33.83 -2.55 11.94
C LYS A 64 33.68 -2.91 13.43
N PHE A 65 32.48 -2.73 14.00
CA PHE A 65 32.20 -2.86 15.42
C PHE A 65 31.11 -3.91 15.68
N PRO A 66 31.18 -4.64 16.83
CA PRO A 66 30.20 -5.65 17.18
C PRO A 66 28.81 -5.05 17.47
N PRO A 67 27.71 -5.80 17.21
CA PRO A 67 26.34 -5.34 17.48
C PRO A 67 26.10 -5.14 18.99
N CYS A 68 25.32 -4.11 19.35
CA CYS A 68 24.96 -3.87 20.75
C CYS A 68 23.90 -4.89 21.21
N LEU A 69 24.18 -5.60 22.30
CA LEU A 69 23.23 -6.49 23.00
C LEU A 69 22.42 -5.68 24.04
N PRO A 70 21.16 -6.06 24.37
CA PRO A 70 20.51 -7.33 24.07
C PRO A 70 19.45 -7.29 22.95
N PHE A 71 19.22 -6.15 22.30
CA PHE A 71 18.31 -6.03 21.16
C PHE A 71 18.96 -5.13 20.12
N HIS A 72 19.03 -5.62 18.88
CA HIS A 72 19.57 -4.93 17.72
C HIS A 72 19.31 -3.41 17.80
N THR A 73 20.36 -2.60 17.69
CA THR A 73 20.20 -1.15 17.61
C THR A 73 19.31 -0.83 16.42
N HIS A 74 18.10 -0.36 16.68
CA HIS A 74 17.22 0.16 15.64
C HIS A 74 17.95 1.34 14.98
N PHE A 75 18.50 1.12 13.79
CA PHE A 75 19.11 2.21 13.04
C PHE A 75 17.98 3.01 12.39
N HIS A 76 18.03 4.32 12.57
CA HIS A 76 17.20 5.27 11.84
C HIS A 76 17.79 5.47 10.44
N CYS A 77 17.09 4.96 9.43
CA CYS A 77 17.49 5.17 8.03
C CYS A 77 16.71 6.36 7.45
N CYS A 78 17.38 7.15 6.60
CA CYS A 78 16.74 8.23 5.86
C CYS A 78 16.27 7.71 4.50
N LYS A 79 14.98 7.85 4.21
CA LYS A 79 14.40 7.44 2.94
C LYS A 79 13.76 8.62 2.20
N PRO A 80 13.78 8.63 0.85
CA PRO A 80 13.07 9.62 0.04
C PRO A 80 11.59 9.65 0.37
N GLU A 81 11.09 10.84 0.65
CA GLU A 81 9.66 11.09 0.75
C GLU A 81 9.13 11.49 -0.62
N VAL A 82 8.02 10.89 -1.02
CA VAL A 82 7.31 11.19 -2.25
C VAL A 82 5.97 11.82 -1.90
N PHE A 83 5.72 13.00 -2.48
CA PHE A 83 4.47 13.73 -2.31
C PHE A 83 3.59 13.54 -3.54
N LYS A 84 2.31 13.25 -3.33
CA LYS A 84 1.34 13.10 -4.42
C LYS A 84 -0.02 13.65 -4.04
N TRP A 85 -0.70 14.20 -5.03
CA TRP A 85 -2.09 14.59 -4.89
C TRP A 85 -2.99 13.36 -4.88
N VAL A 86 -3.93 13.34 -3.95
CA VAL A 86 -4.98 12.33 -3.88
C VAL A 86 -6.33 13.03 -3.95
N ALA A 87 -7.13 12.65 -4.95
CA ALA A 87 -8.47 13.16 -5.14
C ALA A 87 -9.51 12.18 -4.58
N GLY A 88 -10.41 12.68 -3.76
CA GLY A 88 -11.58 11.97 -3.28
C GLY A 88 -12.66 11.79 -4.36
N PRO A 89 -13.76 11.09 -4.03
CA PRO A 89 -14.88 10.95 -4.92
C PRO A 89 -15.58 12.31 -5.18
N TRP A 90 -16.19 12.44 -6.35
CA TRP A 90 -17.04 13.58 -6.64
C TRP A 90 -18.30 13.58 -5.79
N MET A 91 -18.63 14.74 -5.23
CA MET A 91 -19.92 15.02 -4.63
C MET A 91 -21.03 14.99 -5.69
N LYS A 92 -22.28 14.98 -5.23
CA LYS A 92 -23.44 15.11 -6.13
C LYS A 92 -23.37 16.43 -6.88
N CYS A 93 -23.81 16.41 -8.14
CA CYS A 93 -23.92 17.62 -8.95
C CYS A 93 -24.92 18.60 -8.32
N SER A 94 -24.64 19.90 -8.42
CA SER A 94 -25.54 20.96 -7.93
C SER A 94 -26.91 20.95 -8.61
N SER A 95 -26.96 20.53 -9.88
CA SER A 95 -28.15 20.52 -10.71
C SER A 95 -28.32 19.14 -11.34
N PRO A 96 -29.54 18.58 -11.44
CA PRO A 96 -29.77 17.29 -12.09
C PRO A 96 -29.71 17.35 -13.63
N CYS A 97 -29.90 18.53 -14.22
CA CYS A 97 -29.89 18.84 -15.65
C CYS A 97 -29.63 20.34 -15.86
N ASP A 98 -29.54 20.76 -17.13
CA ASP A 98 -29.24 22.14 -17.59
C ASP A 98 -27.89 22.70 -17.12
N GLY A 99 -26.99 21.80 -16.74
CA GLY A 99 -25.67 22.14 -16.23
C GLY A 99 -25.66 22.43 -14.73
N GLY A 100 -24.60 21.96 -14.10
CA GLY A 100 -24.27 22.22 -12.70
C GLY A 100 -22.79 22.07 -12.47
N VAL A 101 -22.38 22.19 -11.22
CA VAL A 101 -20.99 22.00 -10.78
C VAL A 101 -20.98 20.94 -9.70
N ARG A 102 -19.99 20.03 -9.75
CA ARG A 102 -19.69 19.09 -8.68
C ARG A 102 -18.32 19.39 -8.11
N TYR A 103 -18.18 19.12 -6.81
CA TYR A 103 -16.96 19.36 -6.03
C TYR A 103 -16.38 18.05 -5.56
N ARG A 104 -15.07 18.01 -5.30
CA ARG A 104 -14.41 16.89 -4.61
C ARG A 104 -13.30 17.40 -3.71
N ASP A 105 -12.97 16.61 -2.70
CA ASP A 105 -11.81 16.85 -1.86
C ASP A 105 -10.53 16.46 -2.61
N VAL A 106 -9.50 17.27 -2.46
CA VAL A 106 -8.16 17.04 -3.03
C VAL A 106 -7.14 17.44 -1.98
N GLY A 107 -6.28 16.51 -1.57
CA GLY A 107 -5.25 16.73 -0.56
C GLY A 107 -3.90 16.17 -0.97
N CYS A 108 -2.83 16.78 -0.46
CA CYS A 108 -1.46 16.31 -0.64
C CYS A 108 -1.11 15.24 0.40
N TYR A 109 -0.55 14.12 -0.05
CA TYR A 109 -0.13 13.02 0.83
C TYR A 109 1.34 12.69 0.63
N GLY A 110 2.05 12.52 1.75
CA GLY A 110 3.40 11.98 1.81
C GLY A 110 3.38 10.45 1.84
N SER A 111 4.35 9.84 1.16
CA SER A 111 4.60 8.41 1.12
C SER A 111 6.09 8.14 1.16
N THR A 112 6.49 6.98 1.67
CA THR A 112 7.83 6.43 1.47
C THR A 112 7.73 5.15 0.62
N ASP A 113 8.86 4.62 0.19
CA ASP A 113 9.01 3.29 -0.42
C ASP A 113 8.83 2.15 0.61
N ASP A 114 8.71 2.46 1.90
CA ASP A 114 8.47 1.48 2.94
C ASP A 114 6.96 1.21 3.08
N PRO A 115 6.50 -0.01 2.73
CA PRO A 115 5.08 -0.36 2.79
C PRO A 115 4.52 -0.40 4.22
N SER A 116 5.37 -0.38 5.25
CA SER A 116 4.93 -0.32 6.65
C SER A 116 4.47 1.09 7.04
N ILE A 117 4.89 2.13 6.32
CA ILE A 117 4.46 3.51 6.53
C ILE A 117 3.28 3.80 5.61
N LYS A 118 2.12 4.05 6.21
CA LYS A 118 0.92 4.46 5.46
C LYS A 118 1.09 5.88 4.95
N HIS A 119 0.43 6.19 3.83
CA HIS A 119 0.28 7.56 3.38
C HIS A 119 -0.30 8.43 4.49
N TYR A 120 0.25 9.64 4.65
CA TYR A 120 -0.22 10.62 5.63
C TYR A 120 -0.47 11.98 4.97
N PRO A 121 -1.46 12.74 5.46
CA PRO A 121 -1.74 14.06 4.93
C PRO A 121 -0.59 15.02 5.25
N VAL A 122 -0.24 15.85 4.29
CA VAL A 122 0.76 16.92 4.43
C VAL A 122 0.19 18.22 3.89
N ASP A 123 0.92 19.32 4.10
CA ASP A 123 0.55 20.62 3.55
C ASP A 123 0.56 20.60 2.00
N ASP A 124 -0.40 21.29 1.38
CA ASP A 124 -0.56 21.38 -0.07
C ASP A 124 0.72 21.87 -0.78
N SER A 125 1.53 22.71 -0.13
CA SER A 125 2.80 23.22 -0.65
C SER A 125 3.88 22.16 -0.90
N ARG A 126 3.70 20.95 -0.38
CA ARG A 126 4.62 19.82 -0.60
C ARG A 126 4.40 19.14 -1.94
N CYS A 127 3.21 19.25 -2.51
CA CYS A 127 2.89 18.71 -3.83
C CYS A 127 3.10 19.77 -4.91
N SER A 128 3.38 19.33 -6.14
CA SER A 128 3.49 20.23 -7.29
C SER A 128 2.11 20.73 -7.72
N ASP A 129 1.93 22.05 -7.82
CA ASP A 129 0.68 22.66 -8.31
C ASP A 129 0.31 22.20 -9.73
N GLN A 130 1.31 21.82 -10.54
CA GLN A 130 1.09 21.37 -11.93
C GLN A 130 0.34 20.03 -11.99
N GLU A 131 0.50 19.19 -10.97
CA GLU A 131 -0.13 17.87 -10.89
C GLU A 131 -1.47 17.91 -10.13
N MET A 132 -1.88 19.09 -9.67
CA MET A 132 -3.07 19.24 -8.83
C MET A 132 -4.35 18.86 -9.58
N PRO A 133 -5.11 17.87 -9.10
CA PRO A 133 -6.40 17.52 -9.67
C PRO A 133 -7.43 18.65 -9.49
N LEU A 134 -8.34 18.80 -10.46
CA LEU A 134 -9.45 19.76 -10.37
C LEU A 134 -10.30 19.51 -9.13
N ARG A 135 -10.57 20.56 -8.33
CA ARG A 135 -11.51 20.47 -7.19
C ARG A 135 -12.97 20.59 -7.58
N GLN A 136 -13.25 21.13 -8.77
CA GLN A 136 -14.59 21.33 -9.29
C GLN A 136 -14.63 21.06 -10.79
N GLU A 137 -15.75 20.55 -11.27
CA GLU A 137 -15.98 20.38 -12.70
C GLU A 137 -17.47 20.52 -13.06
N PRO A 138 -17.77 20.92 -14.30
CA PRO A 138 -19.14 20.95 -14.79
C PRO A 138 -19.72 19.53 -14.86
N CYS A 139 -21.00 19.40 -14.55
CA CYS A 139 -21.73 18.14 -14.59
C CYS A 139 -23.15 18.36 -15.10
N ASN A 140 -23.81 17.27 -15.50
CA ASN A 140 -25.21 17.25 -15.92
C ASN A 140 -25.59 18.29 -16.98
N LEU A 141 -24.79 18.36 -18.06
CA LEU A 141 -24.97 19.32 -19.16
C LEU A 141 -26.17 19.00 -20.07
N GLN A 142 -26.82 17.87 -19.89
CA GLN A 142 -28.03 17.49 -20.62
C GLN A 142 -29.22 18.40 -20.26
N SER A 143 -30.06 18.70 -21.26
CA SER A 143 -31.29 19.46 -21.03
C SER A 143 -32.28 18.69 -20.17
N CYS A 144 -32.99 19.38 -19.28
CA CYS A 144 -34.06 18.74 -18.51
C CYS A 144 -35.19 18.19 -19.41
N GLY A 145 -35.37 18.72 -20.62
CA GLY A 145 -36.35 18.22 -21.59
C GLY A 145 -36.03 16.82 -22.12
N ASP A 146 -34.74 16.49 -22.26
CA ASP A 146 -34.26 15.23 -22.87
C ASP A 146 -34.31 14.05 -21.89
N LEU A 147 -34.31 14.31 -20.58
CA LEU A 147 -34.43 13.27 -19.55
C LEU A 147 -35.79 12.55 -19.58
N SER A 148 -36.82 13.18 -20.15
CA SER A 148 -38.13 12.55 -20.37
C SER A 148 -38.13 11.52 -21.50
N ILE A 149 -37.07 11.48 -22.32
CA ILE A 149 -36.96 10.61 -23.50
C ILE A 149 -36.01 9.43 -23.22
N SER A 150 -35.05 9.56 -22.29
CA SER A 150 -34.07 8.52 -21.99
C SER A 150 -34.57 7.38 -21.09
N GLU A 151 -35.77 7.46 -20.52
CA GLU A 151 -36.32 6.38 -19.69
C GLU A 151 -37.03 5.27 -20.49
N SER A 152 -37.02 5.31 -21.83
CA SER A 152 -37.67 4.30 -22.68
C SER A 152 -36.73 3.39 -23.48
N SER A 153 -35.42 3.60 -23.46
CA SER A 153 -34.52 2.91 -24.39
C SER A 153 -33.17 2.59 -23.79
N ASP A 154 -33.14 1.72 -22.79
CA ASP A 154 -32.10 0.70 -22.65
C ASP A 154 -32.46 -0.23 -21.49
N LYS A 155 -33.36 -1.18 -21.78
CA LYS A 155 -33.46 -2.38 -20.96
C LYS A 155 -32.42 -3.36 -21.52
N PRO A 156 -31.29 -3.61 -20.83
CA PRO A 156 -30.47 -4.74 -21.20
C PRO A 156 -31.34 -5.98 -21.03
N SER A 157 -31.51 -6.75 -22.10
CA SER A 157 -32.23 -8.01 -22.10
C SER A 157 -31.44 -9.02 -21.28
N GLY A 158 -31.46 -8.88 -19.95
CA GLY A 158 -31.11 -9.95 -19.04
C GLY A 158 -32.03 -11.13 -19.35
N MET A 159 -31.45 -12.32 -19.48
CA MET A 159 -32.21 -13.55 -19.75
C MET A 159 -33.41 -13.61 -18.78
N SER A 160 -34.59 -13.92 -19.32
CA SER A 160 -35.83 -14.05 -18.54
C SER A 160 -35.53 -14.77 -17.23
N GLY A 161 -35.95 -14.21 -16.09
CA GLY A 161 -35.72 -14.83 -14.78
C GLY A 161 -36.21 -16.28 -14.72
N TRP A 162 -37.17 -16.64 -15.59
CA TRP A 162 -37.62 -18.01 -15.79
C TRP A 162 -36.55 -18.93 -16.39
N LEU A 163 -35.72 -18.45 -17.33
CA LEU A 163 -34.58 -19.21 -17.86
C LEU A 163 -33.52 -19.46 -16.79
N VAL A 164 -33.24 -18.46 -15.94
CA VAL A 164 -32.31 -18.64 -14.81
C VAL A 164 -32.85 -19.68 -13.83
N ALA A 165 -34.13 -19.58 -13.47
CA ALA A 165 -34.79 -20.54 -12.59
C ALA A 165 -34.76 -21.96 -13.16
N LEU A 166 -35.04 -22.12 -14.46
CA LEU A 166 -34.95 -23.42 -15.15
C LEU A 166 -33.53 -24.00 -15.09
N LEU A 167 -32.49 -23.20 -15.35
CA LEU A 167 -31.10 -23.66 -15.31
C LEU A 167 -30.69 -24.09 -13.89
N VAL A 168 -31.13 -23.35 -12.87
CA VAL A 168 -30.87 -23.71 -11.46
C VAL A 168 -31.58 -25.02 -11.10
N ILE A 169 -32.85 -25.18 -11.48
CA ILE A 169 -33.62 -26.41 -11.21
C ILE A 169 -32.97 -27.61 -11.91
N LEU A 170 -32.58 -27.47 -13.17
CA LEU A 170 -31.90 -28.53 -13.92
C LEU A 170 -30.56 -28.92 -13.26
N GLY A 171 -29.78 -27.94 -12.79
CA GLY A 171 -28.55 -28.19 -12.04
C GLY A 171 -28.79 -28.95 -10.73
N LEU A 172 -29.79 -28.55 -9.94
CA LEU A 172 -30.14 -29.23 -8.69
C LEU A 172 -30.62 -30.67 -8.90
N VAL A 173 -31.42 -30.92 -9.95
CA VAL A 173 -31.87 -32.26 -10.31
C VAL A 173 -30.71 -33.14 -10.75
N ALA A 174 -29.77 -32.62 -11.55
CA ALA A 174 -28.59 -33.36 -12.00
C ALA A 174 -27.68 -33.75 -10.82
N VAL A 175 -27.37 -32.81 -9.94
CA VAL A 175 -26.51 -33.06 -8.75
C VAL A 175 -27.19 -34.02 -7.78
N GLY A 176 -28.49 -33.82 -7.53
CA GLY A 176 -29.28 -34.71 -6.68
C GLY A 176 -29.36 -36.14 -7.24
N GLY A 177 -29.52 -36.30 -8.55
CA GLY A 177 -29.56 -37.59 -9.23
C GLY A 177 -28.25 -38.37 -9.11
N VAL A 178 -27.10 -37.70 -9.32
CA VAL A 178 -25.78 -38.31 -9.15
C VAL A 178 -25.54 -38.73 -7.69
N GLY A 179 -25.89 -37.87 -6.74
CA GLY A 179 -25.80 -38.17 -5.31
C GLY A 179 -26.67 -39.37 -4.90
N PHE A 180 -27.90 -39.44 -5.39
CA PHE A 180 -28.81 -40.56 -5.11
C PHE A 180 -28.32 -41.88 -5.71
N ALA A 181 -27.86 -41.87 -6.98
CA ALA A 181 -27.29 -43.04 -7.62
C ALA A 181 -26.03 -43.54 -6.89
N GLY A 182 -25.14 -42.61 -6.49
CA GLY A 182 -23.96 -42.89 -5.67
C GLY A 182 -24.33 -43.49 -4.31
N TYR A 183 -25.33 -42.92 -3.63
CA TYR A 183 -25.83 -43.42 -2.36
C TYR A 183 -26.43 -44.83 -2.47
N ILE A 184 -27.21 -45.11 -3.52
CA ILE A 184 -27.75 -46.45 -3.77
C ILE A 184 -26.61 -47.45 -4.05
N CYS A 185 -25.59 -47.07 -4.83
CA CYS A 185 -24.43 -47.92 -5.09
C CYS A 185 -23.61 -48.19 -3.82
N TYR A 186 -23.37 -47.14 -3.02
CA TYR A 186 -22.72 -47.23 -1.71
C TYR A 186 -23.48 -48.18 -0.79
N LYS A 187 -24.79 -47.96 -0.62
CA LYS A 187 -25.64 -48.80 0.23
C LYS A 187 -25.68 -50.25 -0.27
N ARG A 188 -25.73 -50.49 -1.59
CA ARG A 188 -25.67 -51.84 -2.17
C ARG A 188 -24.34 -52.54 -1.84
N ARG A 189 -23.21 -51.83 -1.90
CA ARG A 189 -21.88 -52.37 -1.56
C ARG A 189 -21.76 -52.70 -0.07
N THR A 190 -22.32 -51.87 0.82
CA THR A 190 -22.27 -52.12 2.28
C THR A 190 -23.33 -53.10 2.78
N SER A 191 -24.37 -53.39 1.98
CA SER A 191 -25.43 -54.35 2.32
C SER A 191 -25.18 -55.76 1.77
N ALA A 192 -24.10 -55.97 1.00
CA ALA A 192 -23.68 -57.31 0.61
C ALA A 192 -23.05 -57.99 1.84
N PRO A 193 -23.63 -59.08 2.37
CA PRO A 193 -23.07 -59.77 3.53
C PRO A 193 -21.75 -60.42 3.12
N SER A 194 -20.75 -60.27 3.99
CA SER A 194 -19.52 -61.05 4.02
C SER A 194 -19.83 -62.54 3.92
N GLY A 195 -19.75 -63.10 2.72
CA GLY A 195 -19.72 -64.53 2.43
C GLY A 195 -18.33 -64.90 1.94
N PHE A 196 -17.50 -65.44 2.83
CA PHE A 196 -16.23 -66.04 2.46
C PHE A 196 -16.49 -67.30 1.63
N VAL A 197 -16.08 -67.31 0.36
CA VAL A 197 -16.05 -68.52 -0.46
C VAL A 197 -14.62 -69.07 -0.39
N TYR A 198 -14.41 -70.13 0.40
CA TYR A 198 -13.19 -70.91 0.38
C TYR A 198 -13.18 -71.77 -0.89
N ILE A 199 -12.31 -71.45 -1.84
CA ILE A 199 -12.02 -72.32 -2.97
C ILE A 199 -10.75 -73.09 -2.62
N MET A 200 -10.91 -74.34 -2.22
CA MET A 200 -9.83 -75.30 -2.09
C MET A 200 -9.24 -75.52 -3.49
N LEU A 201 -7.95 -75.21 -3.67
CA LEU A 201 -7.18 -75.69 -4.82
C LEU A 201 -6.13 -76.66 -4.29
N GLU A 202 -6.47 -77.94 -4.42
CA GLU A 202 -5.54 -79.06 -4.36
C GLU A 202 -4.46 -78.91 -5.45
N GLY A 203 -3.21 -79.17 -5.04
CA GLY A 203 -2.16 -79.79 -5.86
C GLY A 203 -1.70 -79.08 -7.13
N TYR A 204 -0.50 -78.48 -7.09
CA TYR A 204 0.51 -78.69 -8.14
C TYR A 204 1.92 -78.40 -7.60
N SER A 205 2.80 -79.38 -7.86
CA SER A 205 4.25 -79.54 -7.59
C SER A 205 4.74 -79.63 -6.15
#